data_AF-A0A955G6K4-F1
#
_entry.id   AF-A0A955G6K4-F1
#
_cell.length_a   1.000
_cell.length_b   1.000
_cell.length_c   1.000
_cell.angle_alpha   90.00
_cell.angle_beta   90.00
_cell.angle_gamma   90.00
#
_symmetry.space_group_name_H-M   'P 1'
#
loop_
_entity.id
_entity.type
_entity.pdbx_description
1 polymer ?
#
loop_
_entity_poly.entity_id
_entity_poly.type
_entity_poly.pdbx_seq_one_letter_code
_entity_poly.pdbx_strand_id
1 'polypeptide(L)'
;MENGRRYESYYSAKLDNLQTKSLEKLGDDLRENLQAELEDDFGRHFEAPRQFDDEDEKQRFNELRSQALDLKQQSDELGIKVQQTTQQLVALPLTPEQQTLLDIINQLIMQRDNATVASEAARLDRQIELRTQELASLPVTDQQAELLDAILSLTDERQATDLKLQSIYRQAYQK
;
A
#
# COMPACT_ATOMS: atom_id res chain seq x y z
N MET A 1 16.36 -16.90 51.71
CA MET A 1 17.01 -15.77 51.00
C MET A 1 16.49 -15.76 49.58
N GLU A 2 15.42 -15.02 49.30
CA GLU A 2 14.83 -14.89 47.97
C GLU A 2 14.53 -13.42 47.74
N ASN A 3 15.38 -12.73 46.98
CA ASN A 3 15.10 -11.37 46.47
C ASN A 3 15.88 -11.04 45.18
N GLY A 4 16.29 -12.06 44.41
CA GLY A 4 17.10 -11.88 43.19
C GLY A 4 16.36 -11.97 41.86
N ARG A 5 15.17 -12.58 41.80
CA ARG A 5 14.53 -12.94 40.51
C ARG A 5 13.45 -11.99 40.00
N ARG A 6 13.06 -10.97 40.78
CA ARG A 6 12.00 -10.02 40.36
C ARG A 6 12.51 -8.78 39.62
N TYR A 7 13.81 -8.48 39.70
CA TYR A 7 14.38 -7.25 39.11
C TYR A 7 14.82 -7.41 37.65
N GLU A 8 15.16 -8.62 37.19
CA GLU A 8 15.58 -8.87 35.80
C GLU A 8 14.40 -8.90 34.81
N SER A 9 13.21 -9.34 35.24
CA SER A 9 12.01 -9.40 34.38
C SER A 9 11.40 -8.02 34.08
N TYR A 10 11.63 -7.02 34.92
CA TYR A 10 11.04 -5.69 34.74
C TYR A 10 11.87 -4.79 33.80
N TYR A 11 13.16 -5.07 33.65
CA TYR A 11 14.06 -4.30 32.79
C TYR A 11 14.08 -4.81 31.35
N SER A 12 13.97 -6.12 31.11
CA SER A 12 13.86 -6.68 29.75
C SER A 12 12.54 -6.29 29.07
N ALA A 13 11.41 -6.40 29.77
CA ALA A 13 10.11 -6.01 29.22
C ALA A 13 9.97 -4.49 28.98
N LYS A 14 10.77 -3.66 29.67
CA LYS A 14 10.85 -2.22 29.40
C LYS A 14 11.79 -1.89 28.23
N LEU A 15 12.88 -2.63 28.04
CA LEU A 15 13.79 -2.46 26.91
C LEU A 15 13.13 -2.87 25.59
N ASP A 16 12.39 -3.99 25.58
CA ASP A 16 11.63 -4.42 24.39
C ASP A 16 10.51 -3.42 24.04
N ASN A 17 9.80 -2.88 25.04
CA ASN A 17 8.79 -1.82 24.83
C ASN A 17 9.40 -0.47 24.43
N LEU A 18 10.63 -0.16 24.85
CA LEU A 18 11.33 1.08 24.47
C LEU A 18 11.88 0.97 23.04
N GLN A 19 12.33 -0.22 22.61
CA GLN A 19 12.78 -0.46 21.24
C GLN A 19 11.62 -0.54 20.24
N THR A 20 10.51 -1.20 20.57
CA THR A 20 9.33 -1.23 19.68
C THR A 20 8.65 0.13 19.56
N LYS A 21 8.46 0.87 20.67
CA LYS A 21 7.96 2.24 20.59
C LYS A 21 8.91 3.19 19.88
N SER A 22 10.22 2.96 19.97
CA SER A 22 11.19 3.76 19.22
C SER A 22 11.18 3.44 17.73
N LEU A 23 10.89 2.19 17.32
CA LEU A 23 10.78 1.80 15.91
C LEU A 23 9.43 2.18 15.31
N GLU A 24 8.33 2.07 16.07
CA GLU A 24 7.01 2.59 15.68
C GLU A 24 7.08 4.10 15.50
N LYS A 25 7.71 4.81 16.45
CA LYS A 25 7.90 6.26 16.34
C LYS A 25 8.90 6.66 15.25
N LEU A 26 9.95 5.86 14.99
CA LEU A 26 10.82 6.07 13.83
C LEU A 26 10.06 5.81 12.51
N GLY A 27 9.15 4.83 12.52
CA GLY A 27 8.27 4.50 11.40
C GLY A 27 7.25 5.59 11.15
N ASP A 28 6.69 6.17 12.21
CA ASP A 28 5.76 7.30 12.15
C ASP A 28 6.47 8.60 11.77
N ASP A 29 7.66 8.88 12.29
CA ASP A 29 8.47 10.05 11.92
C ASP A 29 9.01 9.91 10.47
N LEU A 30 9.39 8.70 10.04
CA LEU A 30 9.77 8.43 8.64
C LEU A 30 8.54 8.52 7.73
N ARG A 31 7.37 8.06 8.20
CA ARG A 31 6.10 8.19 7.50
C ARG A 31 5.70 9.64 7.38
N GLU A 32 5.74 10.44 8.44
CA GLU A 32 5.37 11.86 8.44
C GLU A 32 6.32 12.68 7.55
N ASN A 33 7.62 12.35 7.53
CA ASN A 33 8.57 12.97 6.60
C ASN A 33 8.41 12.51 5.14
N LEU A 34 8.14 11.22 4.88
CA LEU A 34 7.80 10.72 3.53
C LEU A 34 6.45 11.26 3.05
N GLN A 35 5.50 11.43 3.96
CA GLN A 35 4.15 11.89 3.73
C GLN A 35 4.17 13.39 3.42
N ALA A 36 4.95 14.20 4.14
CA ALA A 36 5.19 15.60 3.80
C ALA A 36 5.93 15.78 2.45
N GLU A 37 6.80 14.86 2.04
CA GLU A 37 7.41 14.87 0.70
C GLU A 37 6.47 14.37 -0.43
N LEU A 38 5.37 13.69 -0.08
CA LEU A 38 4.44 13.07 -1.02
C LEU A 38 3.08 13.77 -1.12
N GLU A 39 2.71 14.67 -0.20
CA GLU A 39 1.30 15.04 -0.02
C GLU A 39 0.75 16.21 -0.84
N ASP A 40 1.54 17.19 -1.31
CA ASP A 40 0.90 18.48 -1.60
C ASP A 40 0.32 18.72 -3.01
N ASP A 41 0.41 17.79 -3.99
CA ASP A 41 -0.21 18.07 -5.31
C ASP A 41 -0.63 16.85 -6.17
N PHE A 42 -0.72 15.64 -5.61
CA PHE A 42 -0.86 14.40 -6.40
C PHE A 42 -2.13 14.28 -7.27
N GLY A 43 -3.19 15.03 -6.95
CA GLY A 43 -4.45 15.00 -7.70
C GLY A 43 -4.54 15.97 -8.90
N ARG A 44 -3.68 17.00 -8.99
CA ARG A 44 -3.82 18.10 -9.96
C ARG A 44 -2.61 18.33 -10.85
N HIS A 45 -1.56 17.54 -10.70
CA HIS A 45 -0.29 17.72 -11.37
C HIS A 45 -0.45 18.07 -12.87
N PHE A 46 -1.12 17.24 -13.67
CA PHE A 46 -1.31 17.52 -15.10
C PHE A 46 -2.52 18.41 -15.45
N GLU A 47 -3.33 18.82 -14.47
CA GLU A 47 -4.51 19.68 -14.68
C GLU A 47 -4.18 21.17 -14.58
N ALA A 48 -3.11 21.54 -13.86
CA ALA A 48 -2.70 22.93 -13.74
C ALA A 48 -2.02 23.45 -15.02
N PRO A 49 -2.37 24.65 -15.53
CA PRO A 49 -1.66 25.26 -16.64
C PRO A 49 -0.21 25.57 -16.25
N ARG A 50 0.76 24.85 -16.85
CA ARG A 50 2.20 25.15 -16.71
C ARG A 50 2.66 26.02 -17.88
N GLN A 51 3.45 27.05 -17.58
CA GLN A 51 4.21 27.79 -18.58
C GLN A 51 5.51 27.04 -18.85
N PHE A 52 5.82 26.85 -20.13
CA PHE A 52 7.05 26.19 -20.59
C PHE A 52 7.95 27.24 -21.23
N ASP A 53 9.24 27.18 -20.89
CA ASP A 53 10.21 28.15 -21.39
C ASP A 53 10.67 27.82 -22.82
N ASP A 54 10.57 26.55 -23.23
CA ASP A 54 10.81 26.07 -24.59
C ASP A 54 9.90 24.88 -25.01
N GLU A 55 9.87 24.57 -26.31
CA GLU A 55 9.05 23.48 -26.86
C GLU A 55 9.58 22.08 -26.50
N ASP A 56 10.88 21.94 -26.19
CA ASP A 56 11.49 20.67 -25.80
C ASP A 56 11.04 20.25 -24.40
N GLU A 57 11.00 21.20 -23.45
CA GLU A 57 10.47 21.03 -22.09
C GLU A 57 8.99 20.64 -22.15
N LYS A 58 8.22 21.31 -23.00
CA LYS A 58 6.80 21.03 -23.22
C LYS A 58 6.59 19.64 -23.82
N GLN A 59 7.41 19.23 -24.79
CA GLN A 59 7.33 17.90 -25.37
C GLN A 59 7.66 16.82 -24.34
N ARG A 60 8.75 16.97 -23.58
CA ARG A 60 9.13 16.05 -22.51
C ARG A 60 8.04 15.94 -21.44
N PHE A 61 7.42 17.07 -21.07
CA PHE A 61 6.31 17.07 -20.12
C PHE A 61 5.08 16.32 -20.66
N ASN A 62 4.75 16.47 -21.95
CA ASN A 62 3.65 15.73 -22.59
C ASN A 62 3.93 14.22 -22.66
N GLU A 63 5.17 13.82 -22.89
CA GLU A 63 5.58 12.41 -22.86
C GLU A 63 5.43 11.82 -21.45
N LEU A 64 5.91 12.53 -20.42
CA LEU A 64 5.72 12.13 -19.02
C LEU A 64 4.23 12.07 -18.65
N ARG A 65 3.41 12.99 -19.16
CA ARG A 65 1.95 12.97 -18.99
C ARG A 65 1.32 11.72 -19.57
N SER A 66 1.68 11.37 -20.81
CA SER A 66 1.15 10.17 -21.46
C SER A 66 1.49 8.92 -20.66
N GLN A 67 2.76 8.79 -20.25
CA GLN A 67 3.20 7.64 -19.45
C GLN A 67 2.50 7.57 -18.09
N ALA A 68 2.26 8.71 -17.43
CA ALA A 68 1.51 8.76 -16.17
C ALA A 68 0.07 8.32 -16.35
N LEU A 69 -0.59 8.71 -17.45
CA LEU A 69 -1.96 8.28 -17.75
C LEU A 69 -2.02 6.76 -17.99
N ASP A 70 -1.07 6.20 -18.74
CA ASP A 70 -1.00 4.77 -19.02
C ASP A 70 -0.78 3.97 -17.73
N LEU A 71 0.15 4.39 -16.87
CA LEU A 71 0.41 3.74 -15.58
C LEU A 71 -0.79 3.87 -14.62
N LYS A 72 -1.49 5.01 -14.62
CA LYS A 72 -2.70 5.18 -13.82
C LYS A 72 -3.78 4.20 -14.26
N GLN A 73 -4.03 4.10 -15.57
CA GLN A 73 -4.97 3.12 -16.10
C GLN A 73 -4.57 1.68 -15.72
N GLN A 74 -3.28 1.33 -15.80
CA GLN A 74 -2.79 0.02 -15.38
C GLN A 74 -3.04 -0.25 -13.89
N SER A 75 -2.79 0.74 -13.02
CA SER A 75 -3.07 0.63 -11.57
C SER A 75 -4.56 0.41 -11.27
N ASP A 76 -5.43 1.11 -11.99
CA ASP A 76 -6.88 0.98 -11.86
C ASP A 76 -7.35 -0.42 -12.33
N GLU A 77 -6.82 -0.91 -13.47
CA GLU A 77 -7.11 -2.25 -13.99
C GLU A 77 -6.64 -3.36 -13.02
N LEU A 78 -5.46 -3.20 -12.41
CA LEU A 78 -4.96 -4.12 -11.39
C LEU A 78 -5.86 -4.11 -10.15
N GLY A 79 -6.34 -2.94 -9.73
CA GLY A 79 -7.32 -2.81 -8.65
C GLY A 79 -8.60 -3.57 -8.90
N ILE A 80 -9.16 -3.45 -10.11
CA ILE A 80 -10.36 -4.20 -10.53
C ILE A 80 -10.09 -5.70 -10.47
N LYS A 81 -8.92 -6.17 -10.93
CA LYS A 81 -8.54 -7.59 -10.85
C LYS A 81 -8.42 -8.08 -9.40
N VAL A 82 -7.80 -7.31 -8.50
CA VAL A 82 -7.74 -7.65 -7.07
C VAL A 82 -9.16 -7.82 -6.51
N GLN A 83 -10.06 -6.89 -6.79
CA GLN A 83 -11.45 -6.96 -6.33
C GLN A 83 -12.17 -8.20 -6.90
N GLN A 84 -12.01 -8.49 -8.19
CA GLN A 84 -12.61 -9.65 -8.83
C GLN A 84 -12.10 -10.97 -8.24
N THR A 85 -10.78 -11.11 -8.06
CA THR A 85 -10.18 -12.31 -7.44
C THR A 85 -10.63 -12.48 -6.00
N THR A 86 -10.75 -11.38 -5.25
CA THR A 86 -11.28 -11.40 -3.88
C THR A 86 -12.74 -11.87 -3.87
N GLN A 87 -13.57 -11.43 -4.81
CA GLN A 87 -14.95 -11.92 -4.94
C GLN A 87 -15.02 -13.42 -5.30
N GLN A 88 -14.09 -13.92 -6.12
CA GLN A 88 -14.00 -15.36 -6.40
C GLN A 88 -13.66 -16.14 -5.13
N LEU A 89 -12.78 -15.60 -4.26
CA LEU A 89 -12.44 -16.22 -2.99
C LEU A 89 -13.63 -16.25 -2.02
N VAL A 90 -14.44 -15.19 -1.97
CA VAL A 90 -15.69 -15.12 -1.17
C VAL A 90 -16.69 -16.21 -1.61
N ALA A 91 -16.69 -16.61 -2.88
CA ALA A 91 -17.61 -17.61 -3.41
C ALA A 91 -17.27 -19.05 -2.98
N LEU A 92 -16.09 -19.28 -2.38
CA LEU A 92 -15.68 -20.58 -1.88
C LEU A 92 -16.15 -20.80 -0.43
N PRO A 93 -16.26 -22.06 0.04
CA PRO A 93 -16.57 -22.33 1.44
C PRO A 93 -15.46 -21.81 2.35
N LEU A 94 -15.80 -20.89 3.26
CA LEU A 94 -14.87 -20.26 4.19
C LEU A 94 -15.19 -20.66 5.63
N THR A 95 -14.16 -20.77 6.47
CA THR A 95 -14.34 -20.81 7.93
C THR A 95 -14.76 -19.43 8.44
N PRO A 96 -15.37 -19.32 9.63
CA PRO A 96 -15.72 -18.02 10.21
C PRO A 96 -14.53 -17.06 10.37
N GLU A 97 -13.36 -17.60 10.69
CA GLU A 97 -12.11 -16.83 10.83
C GLU A 97 -11.63 -16.31 9.48
N GLN A 98 -11.65 -17.15 8.44
CA GLN A 98 -11.32 -16.75 7.07
C GLN A 98 -12.28 -15.69 6.54
N GLN A 99 -13.58 -15.85 6.78
CA GLN A 99 -14.60 -14.87 6.39
C GLN A 99 -14.33 -13.52 7.05
N THR A 100 -13.97 -13.50 8.34
CA THR A 100 -13.66 -12.26 9.06
C THR A 100 -12.46 -11.53 8.44
N LEU A 101 -11.38 -12.25 8.13
CA LEU A 101 -10.21 -11.66 7.46
C LEU A 101 -10.56 -11.14 6.06
N LEU A 102 -11.38 -11.89 5.32
CA LEU A 102 -11.79 -11.51 3.98
C LEU A 102 -12.70 -10.28 3.98
N ASP A 103 -13.57 -10.13 4.98
CA ASP A 103 -14.38 -8.93 5.17
C ASP A 103 -13.50 -7.69 5.45
N ILE A 104 -12.44 -7.85 6.26
CA ILE A 104 -11.45 -6.80 6.50
C ILE A 104 -10.72 -6.43 5.20
N ILE A 105 -10.27 -7.42 4.43
CA ILE A 105 -9.61 -7.20 3.13
C ILE A 105 -10.54 -6.42 2.19
N ASN A 106 -11.81 -6.81 2.07
CA ASN A 106 -12.79 -6.10 1.25
C ASN A 106 -12.99 -4.65 1.69
N GLN A 107 -13.06 -4.39 3.00
CA GLN A 107 -13.15 -3.01 3.52
C GLN A 107 -11.91 -2.19 3.18
N LEU A 108 -10.72 -2.77 3.26
CA LEU A 108 -9.47 -2.10 2.90
C LEU A 108 -9.40 -1.80 1.40
N ILE A 109 -9.84 -2.72 0.54
CA ILE A 109 -9.95 -2.49 -0.91
C ILE A 109 -10.89 -1.32 -1.18
N MET A 110 -12.07 -1.30 -0.57
CA MET A 110 -13.02 -0.18 -0.71
C MET A 110 -12.44 1.15 -0.21
N GLN A 111 -11.72 1.14 0.91
CA GLN A 111 -11.03 2.35 1.41
C GLN A 111 -9.96 2.82 0.44
N ARG A 112 -9.19 1.89 -0.14
CA ARG A 112 -8.15 2.19 -1.13
C ARG A 112 -8.76 2.83 -2.36
N ASP A 113 -9.84 2.28 -2.90
CA ASP A 113 -10.47 2.81 -4.11
C ASP A 113 -11.04 4.23 -3.91
N ASN A 114 -11.34 4.60 -2.66
CA ASN A 114 -11.76 5.96 -2.29
C ASN A 114 -10.59 6.88 -1.87
N ALA A 115 -9.37 6.35 -1.74
CA ALA A 115 -8.22 7.13 -1.32
C ALA A 115 -7.75 8.05 -2.44
N THR A 116 -7.73 9.35 -2.17
CA THR A 116 -7.26 10.38 -3.11
C THR A 116 -5.79 10.73 -2.92
N VAL A 117 -5.20 10.29 -1.80
CA VAL A 117 -3.81 10.56 -1.43
C VAL A 117 -2.97 9.31 -1.69
N ALA A 118 -1.85 9.47 -2.41
CA ALA A 118 -1.00 8.34 -2.81
C ALA A 118 -0.33 7.62 -1.62
N SER A 119 0.06 8.36 -0.58
CA SER A 119 0.63 7.78 0.65
C SER A 119 -0.39 6.91 1.39
N GLU A 120 -1.65 7.35 1.42
CA GLU A 120 -2.76 6.60 2.02
C GLU A 120 -3.12 5.36 1.21
N ALA A 121 -3.17 5.46 -0.13
CA ALA A 121 -3.37 4.32 -1.01
C ALA A 121 -2.29 3.26 -0.79
N ALA A 122 -1.01 3.66 -0.77
CA ALA A 122 0.12 2.75 -0.52
C ALA A 122 0.07 2.13 0.89
N ARG A 123 -0.39 2.87 1.90
CA ARG A 123 -0.63 2.33 3.25
C ARG A 123 -1.69 1.24 3.21
N LEU A 124 -2.80 1.48 2.52
CA LEU A 124 -3.92 0.54 2.41
C LEU A 124 -3.52 -0.71 1.63
N ASP A 125 -2.77 -0.59 0.52
CA ASP A 125 -2.26 -1.73 -0.24
C ASP A 125 -1.37 -2.63 0.64
N ARG A 126 -0.48 -2.08 1.47
CA ARG A 126 0.30 -2.87 2.44
C ARG A 126 -0.57 -3.58 3.48
N GLN A 127 -1.67 -2.96 3.92
CA GLN A 127 -2.60 -3.61 4.85
C GLN A 127 -3.36 -4.75 4.17
N ILE A 128 -3.73 -4.59 2.90
CA ILE A 128 -4.34 -5.66 2.09
C ILE A 128 -3.36 -6.83 1.96
N GLU A 129 -2.09 -6.56 1.64
CA GLU A 129 -1.04 -7.58 1.54
C GLU A 129 -0.89 -8.35 2.87
N LEU A 130 -0.72 -7.64 3.99
CA LEU A 130 -0.56 -8.24 5.32
C LEU A 130 -1.76 -9.12 5.71
N ARG A 131 -2.99 -8.65 5.47
CA ARG A 131 -4.20 -9.43 5.78
C ARG A 131 -4.38 -10.62 4.85
N THR A 132 -3.99 -10.49 3.58
CA THR A 132 -4.00 -11.61 2.64
C THR A 132 -2.98 -12.68 3.03
N GLN A 133 -1.79 -12.28 3.50
CA GLN A 133 -0.79 -13.21 4.04
C GLN A 133 -1.27 -13.89 5.33
N GLU A 134 -1.93 -13.15 6.22
CA GLU A 134 -2.57 -13.71 7.42
C GLU A 134 -3.62 -14.77 7.03
N LEU A 135 -4.47 -14.47 6.03
CA LEU A 135 -5.46 -15.41 5.51
C LEU A 135 -4.81 -16.65 4.89
N ALA A 136 -3.72 -16.49 4.14
CA ALA A 136 -2.95 -17.59 3.56
C ALA A 136 -2.23 -18.46 4.60
N SER A 137 -2.03 -17.96 5.82
CA SER A 137 -1.45 -18.73 6.93
C SER A 137 -2.46 -19.67 7.61
N LEU A 138 -3.76 -19.47 7.38
CA LEU A 138 -4.81 -20.36 7.86
C LEU A 138 -4.92 -21.61 6.99
N PRO A 139 -5.52 -22.71 7.49
CA PRO A 139 -5.81 -23.88 6.66
C PRO A 139 -6.75 -23.53 5.51
N VAL A 140 -6.20 -23.47 4.30
CA VAL A 140 -6.91 -23.17 3.05
C VAL A 140 -6.94 -24.39 2.14
N THR A 141 -7.92 -24.46 1.24
CA THR A 141 -7.91 -25.44 0.15
C THR A 141 -6.94 -24.99 -0.94
N ASP A 142 -6.51 -25.91 -1.81
CA ASP A 142 -5.63 -25.59 -2.94
C ASP A 142 -6.22 -24.47 -3.82
N GLN A 143 -7.54 -24.51 -4.07
CA GLN A 143 -8.23 -23.48 -4.84
C GLN A 143 -8.23 -22.10 -4.15
N GLN A 144 -8.32 -22.07 -2.82
CA GLN A 144 -8.21 -20.82 -2.06
C GLN A 144 -6.77 -20.28 -2.08
N ALA A 145 -5.78 -21.17 -1.95
CA ALA A 145 -4.37 -20.80 -2.01
C ALA A 145 -4.01 -20.16 -3.35
N GLU A 146 -4.45 -20.74 -4.48
CA GLU A 146 -4.23 -20.17 -5.82
C GLU A 146 -4.81 -18.74 -5.95
N LEU A 147 -6.01 -18.51 -5.41
CA LEU A 147 -6.63 -17.18 -5.42
C LEU A 147 -5.89 -16.18 -4.52
N LEU A 148 -5.42 -16.63 -3.35
CA LEU A 148 -4.63 -15.80 -2.43
C LEU A 148 -3.29 -15.41 -3.04
N ASP A 149 -2.58 -16.36 -3.67
CA ASP A 149 -1.34 -16.10 -4.39
C ASP A 149 -1.56 -15.10 -5.54
N ALA A 150 -2.66 -15.24 -6.27
CA ALA A 150 -3.05 -14.29 -7.31
C ALA A 150 -3.33 -12.89 -6.75
N ILE A 151 -4.04 -12.78 -5.61
CA ILE A 151 -4.28 -11.49 -4.93
C ILE A 151 -2.96 -10.83 -4.50
N LEU A 152 -2.04 -11.60 -3.92
CA LEU A 152 -0.73 -11.08 -3.50
C LEU A 152 0.06 -10.58 -4.71
N SER A 153 0.17 -11.39 -5.77
CA SER A 153 0.89 -11.00 -6.98
C SER A 153 0.29 -9.75 -7.64
N LEU A 154 -1.03 -9.61 -7.67
CA LEU A 154 -1.71 -8.44 -8.24
C LEU A 154 -1.50 -7.18 -7.38
N THR A 155 -1.53 -7.33 -6.05
CA THR A 155 -1.25 -6.23 -5.11
C THR A 155 0.20 -5.74 -5.26
N ASP A 156 1.16 -6.66 -5.37
CA ASP A 156 2.57 -6.34 -5.60
C ASP A 156 2.79 -5.61 -6.93
N GLU A 157 2.16 -6.08 -8.01
CA GLU A 157 2.24 -5.45 -9.33
C GLU A 157 1.62 -4.04 -9.31
N ARG A 158 0.50 -3.87 -8.62
CA ARG A 158 -0.17 -2.57 -8.45
C ARG A 158 0.73 -1.61 -7.69
N GLN A 159 1.32 -2.04 -6.57
CA GLN A 159 2.24 -1.22 -5.78
C GLN A 159 3.48 -0.82 -6.60
N ALA A 160 4.05 -1.74 -7.38
CA ALA A 160 5.16 -1.43 -8.27
C ALA A 160 4.78 -0.42 -9.37
N THR A 161 3.56 -0.50 -9.90
CA THR A 161 3.00 0.44 -10.88
C THR A 161 2.82 1.83 -10.27
N ASP A 162 2.27 1.91 -9.06
CA ASP A 162 2.07 3.16 -8.33
C ASP A 162 3.41 3.84 -7.98
N LEU A 163 4.44 3.06 -7.63
CA LEU A 163 5.80 3.59 -7.42
C LEU A 163 6.41 4.18 -8.70
N LYS A 164 6.19 3.55 -9.86
CA LYS A 164 6.63 4.12 -11.15
C LYS A 164 5.87 5.41 -11.45
N LEU A 165 4.56 5.43 -11.22
CA LEU A 165 3.73 6.62 -11.40
C LEU A 165 4.22 7.79 -10.52
N GLN A 166 4.55 7.53 -9.25
CA GLN A 166 5.17 8.52 -8.36
C GLN A 166 6.51 9.05 -8.89
N SER A 167 7.35 8.17 -9.46
CA SER A 167 8.61 8.59 -10.07
C SER A 167 8.39 9.53 -11.26
N ILE A 168 7.41 9.26 -12.12
CA ILE A 168 7.06 10.11 -13.26
C ILE A 168 6.59 11.48 -12.78
N TYR A 169 5.72 11.53 -11.77
CA TYR A 169 5.31 12.80 -11.20
C TYR A 169 6.50 13.58 -10.65
N ARG A 170 7.39 12.96 -9.86
CA ARG A 170 8.60 13.65 -9.38
C ARG A 170 9.46 14.21 -10.52
N GLN A 171 9.67 13.44 -11.58
CA GLN A 171 10.42 13.90 -12.76
C GLN A 171 9.74 15.07 -13.48
N ALA A 172 8.41 15.13 -13.48
CA ALA A 172 7.67 16.22 -14.09
C ALA A 172 7.75 17.53 -13.28
N TYR A 173 7.94 17.48 -11.95
CA TYR A 173 7.92 18.66 -11.06
C TYR A 173 9.26 19.04 -10.40
N GLN A 174 10.30 18.22 -10.51
CA GLN A 174 11.65 18.59 -10.10
C GLN A 174 12.29 19.49 -11.19
N LYS A 175 12.50 20.77 -10.84
CA LYS A 175 13.36 21.69 -11.60
C LYS A 175 14.83 21.49 -11.22
#